data_AF-A0A3D0Z5L3-F1
#
_entry.id   AF-A0A3D0Z5L3-F1
#
_cell.length_a   1.000
_cell.length_b   1.000
_cell.length_c   1.000
_cell.angle_alpha   90.00
_cell.angle_beta   90.00
_cell.angle_gamma   90.00
#
_symmetry.space_group_name_H-M   'P 1'
#
loop_
_entity.id
_entity.type
_entity.pdbx_description
1 polymer ?
#
loop_
_entity_poly.entity_id
_entity_poly.type
_entity_poly.pdbx_seq_one_letter_code
_entity_poly.pdbx_strand_id
1 'polypeptide(L)'
;MRKIFEGEVVTILPAKSGIIAVVVKERVGEQYVIAYQRYSFDTMQTEPVTRTAYLAGKFGENFEICARQLKDHLTCFTVKLPENRILVVYPTGSAGILESDGTVSWHGDILYQDHGPSDGILVEDKIWFSFFQGNAVACYDIETMRYELRIGGGGETSDFVSPEGLWLSDVGTLISCNTVAHKIREIRLDTYEVDEFLGFEEPVYQYIKLSSIEVVRLQSGVYRL
;
A
#
# COMPACT_ATOMS: atom_id res chain seq x y z
N MET A 1 3.10 16.90 13.55
CA MET A 1 1.94 16.49 12.72
C MET A 1 1.09 17.69 12.27
N ARG A 2 1.05 17.94 10.96
CA ARG A 2 0.16 18.91 10.30
C ARG A 2 -0.84 18.16 9.43
N LYS A 3 -2.14 18.39 9.64
CA LYS A 3 -3.21 17.81 8.81
C LYS A 3 -3.14 18.38 7.38
N ILE A 4 -3.18 17.49 6.39
CA ILE A 4 -3.19 17.78 4.95
C ILE A 4 -4.60 17.63 4.39
N PHE A 5 -5.21 16.47 4.63
CA PHE A 5 -6.57 16.14 4.21
C PHE A 5 -7.39 15.82 5.45
N GLU A 6 -8.62 16.34 5.48
CA GLU A 6 -9.60 16.06 6.54
C GLU A 6 -10.64 15.06 6.05
N GLY A 7 -11.11 14.23 6.97
CA GLY A 7 -12.13 13.22 6.71
C GLY A 7 -11.55 11.91 6.21
N GLU A 8 -12.43 11.08 5.65
CA GLU A 8 -12.09 9.74 5.21
C GLU A 8 -11.28 9.77 3.91
N VAL A 9 -10.06 9.20 3.96
CA VAL A 9 -9.19 9.02 2.81
C VAL A 9 -9.02 7.53 2.55
N VAL A 10 -9.36 7.09 1.34
CA VAL A 10 -9.33 5.68 0.92
C VAL A 10 -7.89 5.20 0.74
N THR A 11 -7.05 6.00 0.09
CA THR A 11 -5.64 5.68 -0.12
C THR A 11 -4.84 6.93 -0.46
N ILE A 12 -3.53 6.88 -0.21
CA ILE A 12 -2.55 7.84 -0.67
C ILE A 12 -1.51 7.15 -1.57
N LEU A 13 -1.05 7.88 -2.59
CA LEU A 13 -0.01 7.46 -3.51
C LEU A 13 1.12 8.50 -3.55
N PRO A 14 2.38 8.07 -3.66
CA PRO A 14 3.48 8.99 -3.89
C PRO A 14 3.33 9.67 -5.27
N ALA A 15 3.65 10.96 -5.32
CA ALA A 15 3.68 11.74 -6.55
C ALA A 15 4.92 12.63 -6.59
N LYS A 16 5.24 13.18 -7.76
CA LYS A 16 6.36 14.13 -7.89
C LYS A 16 6.12 15.32 -6.96
N SER A 17 7.05 15.55 -6.02
CA SER A 17 6.98 16.59 -4.98
C SER A 17 5.62 16.66 -4.27
N GLY A 18 5.06 15.50 -3.90
CA GLY A 18 3.77 15.47 -3.22
C GLY A 18 3.16 14.09 -3.11
N ILE A 19 1.85 14.07 -2.81
CA ILE A 19 1.04 12.85 -2.81
C ILE A 19 -0.26 13.09 -3.57
N ILE A 20 -0.87 12.01 -4.07
CA ILE A 20 -2.27 12.01 -4.53
C ILE A 20 -3.08 11.20 -3.53
N ALA A 21 -4.17 11.77 -3.04
CA ALA A 21 -5.12 11.13 -2.14
C ALA A 21 -6.47 10.90 -2.84
N VAL A 22 -7.10 9.77 -2.52
CA VAL A 22 -8.50 9.48 -2.85
C VAL A 22 -9.35 9.81 -1.63
N VAL A 23 -10.08 10.92 -1.69
CA VAL A 23 -10.86 11.46 -0.56
C VAL A 23 -12.34 11.13 -0.76
N VAL A 24 -13.01 10.64 0.28
CA VAL A 24 -14.46 10.45 0.30
C VAL A 24 -15.13 11.81 0.50
N LYS A 25 -15.98 12.22 -0.45
CA LYS A 25 -16.76 13.46 -0.39
C LYS A 25 -18.13 13.25 0.23
N GLU A 26 -18.76 12.14 -0.10
CA GLU A 26 -20.11 11.81 0.35
C GLU A 26 -20.30 10.31 0.40
N ARG A 27 -21.15 9.84 1.32
CA ARG A 27 -21.64 8.47 1.38
C ARG A 27 -23.13 8.49 1.00
N VAL A 28 -23.47 7.81 -0.09
CA VAL A 28 -24.85 7.69 -0.59
C VAL A 28 -25.25 6.23 -0.47
N GLY A 29 -25.83 5.87 0.67
CA GLY A 29 -26.12 4.47 1.01
C GLY A 29 -24.82 3.67 1.15
N GLU A 30 -24.68 2.60 0.35
CA GLU A 30 -23.47 1.77 0.29
C GLU A 30 -22.42 2.30 -0.71
N GLN A 31 -22.74 3.37 -1.44
CA GLN A 31 -21.84 3.95 -2.45
C GLN A 31 -21.07 5.13 -1.89
N TYR A 32 -19.84 5.29 -2.38
CA TYR A 32 -18.95 6.39 -2.03
C TYR A 32 -18.79 7.32 -3.23
N VAL A 33 -19.01 8.61 -3.02
CA VAL A 33 -18.60 9.65 -3.96
C VAL A 33 -17.18 10.05 -3.58
N ILE A 34 -16.22 9.78 -4.46
CA ILE A 34 -14.79 10.07 -4.23
C ILE A 34 -14.30 11.25 -5.09
N ALA A 35 -13.24 11.91 -4.62
CA ALA A 35 -12.48 12.86 -5.39
C ALA A 35 -10.97 12.54 -5.30
N TYR A 36 -10.26 12.82 -6.39
CA TYR A 36 -8.80 12.72 -6.40
C TYR A 36 -8.22 14.11 -6.15
N GLN A 37 -7.36 14.21 -5.14
CA GLN A 37 -6.71 15.47 -4.78
C GLN A 37 -5.21 15.26 -4.64
N ARG A 38 -4.43 16.16 -5.22
CA ARG A 38 -2.98 16.20 -5.03
C ARG A 38 -2.64 17.20 -3.94
N TYR A 39 -1.72 16.84 -3.07
CA TYR A 39 -1.05 17.77 -2.17
C TYR A 39 0.39 17.98 -2.64
N SER A 40 0.76 19.23 -2.90
CA SER A 40 2.13 19.60 -3.28
C SER A 40 2.95 19.95 -2.05
N PHE A 41 4.15 19.39 -1.95
CA PHE A 41 5.10 19.75 -0.90
C PHE A 41 5.78 21.08 -1.16
N ASP A 42 5.86 21.52 -2.43
CA ASP A 42 6.46 22.80 -2.80
C ASP A 42 5.56 23.97 -2.42
N THR A 43 4.26 23.86 -2.71
CA THR A 43 3.29 24.94 -2.48
C THR A 43 2.50 24.77 -1.18
N MET A 44 2.54 23.58 -0.58
CA MET A 44 1.77 23.22 0.62
C MET A 44 0.26 23.39 0.42
N GLN A 45 -0.22 23.25 -0.81
CA GLN A 45 -1.62 23.39 -1.22
C GLN A 45 -2.18 22.09 -1.79
N THR A 46 -3.50 21.96 -1.72
CA THR A 46 -4.25 20.88 -2.35
C THR A 46 -4.92 21.35 -3.63
N GLU A 47 -4.90 20.50 -4.65
CA GLU A 47 -5.54 20.77 -5.95
C GLU A 47 -6.29 19.51 -6.42
N PRO A 48 -7.45 19.66 -7.09
CA PRO A 48 -8.13 18.52 -7.70
C PRO A 48 -7.29 17.96 -8.84
N VAL A 49 -7.29 16.63 -8.99
CA VAL A 49 -6.67 15.95 -10.13
C VAL A 49 -7.67 15.01 -10.80
N THR A 50 -7.38 14.63 -12.04
CA THR A 50 -8.25 13.72 -12.79
C THR A 50 -8.05 12.27 -12.32
N ARG A 51 -9.07 11.42 -12.55
CA ARG A 51 -8.93 9.97 -12.37
C ARG A 51 -7.74 9.44 -13.19
N THR A 52 -7.55 9.93 -14.41
CA THR A 52 -6.42 9.53 -15.27
C THR A 52 -5.07 9.81 -14.61
N ALA A 53 -4.89 10.99 -13.99
CA ALA A 53 -3.65 11.32 -13.28
C ALA A 53 -3.39 10.38 -12.09
N TYR A 54 -4.43 10.03 -11.32
CA TYR A 54 -4.33 9.04 -10.24
C TYR A 54 -3.92 7.66 -10.77
N LEU A 55 -4.58 7.17 -11.83
CA LEU A 55 -4.28 5.87 -12.43
C LEU A 55 -2.87 5.81 -13.01
N ALA A 56 -2.41 6.88 -13.65
CA ALA A 56 -1.04 7.00 -14.13
C ALA A 56 -0.03 6.94 -12.97
N GLY A 57 -0.34 7.56 -11.82
CA GLY A 57 0.46 7.42 -10.60
C GLY A 57 0.51 5.99 -10.08
N LYS A 58 -0.65 5.33 -9.98
CA LYS A 58 -0.80 3.97 -9.45
C LYS A 58 -0.14 2.92 -10.33
N PHE A 59 -0.44 2.93 -11.62
CA PHE A 59 -0.09 1.88 -12.56
C PHE A 59 1.08 2.25 -13.49
N GLY A 60 1.63 3.47 -13.40
CA GLY A 60 2.73 3.88 -14.27
C GLY A 60 2.36 3.82 -15.76
N GLU A 61 3.27 3.32 -16.58
CA GLU A 61 3.10 3.25 -18.05
C GLU A 61 1.96 2.31 -18.47
N ASN A 62 1.60 1.32 -17.64
CA ASN A 62 0.52 0.37 -17.92
C ASN A 62 -0.87 0.89 -17.55
N PHE A 63 -1.02 2.17 -17.19
CA PHE A 63 -2.30 2.65 -16.64
C PHE A 63 -3.45 2.51 -17.62
N GLU A 64 -3.25 2.67 -18.93
CA GLU A 64 -4.32 2.54 -19.93
C GLU A 64 -4.83 1.10 -20.02
N ILE A 65 -3.90 0.14 -19.96
CA ILE A 65 -4.19 -1.29 -19.97
C ILE A 65 -4.95 -1.66 -18.69
N CYS A 66 -4.40 -1.28 -17.54
CA CYS A 66 -5.02 -1.54 -16.24
C CYS A 66 -6.41 -0.88 -16.13
N ALA A 67 -6.56 0.36 -16.60
CA ALA A 67 -7.84 1.08 -16.58
C ALA A 67 -8.92 0.41 -17.43
N ARG A 68 -8.53 -0.35 -18.47
CA ARG A 68 -9.44 -1.06 -19.38
C ARG A 68 -9.78 -2.46 -18.86
N GLN A 69 -8.81 -3.16 -18.27
CA GLN A 69 -8.96 -4.55 -17.87
C GLN A 69 -9.46 -4.71 -16.42
N LEU A 70 -9.04 -3.83 -15.52
CA LEU A 70 -9.40 -3.92 -14.10
C LEU A 70 -10.78 -3.30 -13.87
N LYS A 71 -11.71 -4.12 -13.39
CA LYS A 71 -13.06 -3.67 -13.00
C LYS A 71 -13.02 -2.83 -11.73
N ASP A 72 -12.15 -3.20 -10.80
CA ASP A 72 -11.90 -2.47 -9.56
C ASP A 72 -10.43 -2.07 -9.50
N HIS A 73 -10.20 -0.76 -9.48
CA HIS A 73 -8.89 -0.12 -9.47
C HIS A 73 -8.62 0.60 -8.13
N LEU A 74 -9.58 0.59 -7.20
CA LEU A 74 -9.47 1.25 -5.92
C LEU A 74 -9.09 0.26 -4.83
N THR A 75 -9.75 -0.91 -4.78
CA THR A 75 -9.54 -1.88 -3.70
C THR A 75 -8.35 -2.80 -3.92
N CYS A 76 -7.94 -3.02 -5.18
CA CYS A 76 -6.71 -3.75 -5.46
C CYS A 76 -5.50 -2.89 -5.13
N PHE A 77 -4.42 -3.50 -4.65
CA PHE A 77 -3.10 -2.87 -4.65
C PHE A 77 -2.27 -3.44 -5.80
N THR A 78 -1.15 -2.77 -6.09
CA THR A 78 -0.27 -3.18 -7.18
C THR A 78 1.18 -3.09 -6.79
N VAL A 79 1.95 -4.08 -7.23
CA VAL A 79 3.41 -4.09 -7.10
C VAL A 79 4.00 -3.92 -8.49
N LYS A 80 4.84 -2.89 -8.66
CA LYS A 80 5.61 -2.70 -9.90
C LYS A 80 6.74 -3.73 -9.92
N LEU A 81 6.81 -4.51 -10.99
CA LEU A 81 7.82 -5.53 -11.21
C LEU A 81 8.81 -5.08 -12.31
N PRO A 82 9.98 -5.72 -12.45
CA PRO A 82 10.91 -5.45 -13.55
C PRO A 82 10.24 -5.59 -14.92
N GLU A 83 10.83 -4.94 -15.92
CA GLU A 83 10.36 -4.97 -17.32
C GLU A 83 8.95 -4.38 -17.52
N ASN A 84 8.60 -3.41 -16.66
CA ASN A 84 7.29 -2.75 -16.70
C ASN A 84 6.13 -3.75 -16.58
N ARG A 85 6.31 -4.81 -15.78
CA ARG A 85 5.24 -5.73 -15.40
C ARG A 85 4.57 -5.26 -14.12
N ILE A 86 3.32 -5.64 -13.89
CA ILE A 86 2.59 -5.25 -12.67
C ILE A 86 1.87 -6.47 -12.10
N LEU A 87 2.14 -6.77 -10.83
CA LEU A 87 1.31 -7.66 -10.06
C LEU A 87 0.10 -6.87 -9.54
N VAL A 88 -1.10 -7.31 -9.88
CA VAL A 88 -2.36 -6.81 -9.31
C VAL A 88 -2.88 -7.83 -8.32
N VAL A 89 -3.22 -7.37 -7.11
CA VAL A 89 -3.75 -8.24 -6.05
C VAL A 89 -5.04 -7.64 -5.51
N TYR A 90 -6.10 -8.45 -5.48
CA TYR A 90 -7.39 -8.08 -4.90
C TYR A 90 -7.44 -8.45 -3.42
N PRO A 91 -8.32 -7.81 -2.62
CA PRO A 91 -8.48 -8.13 -1.19
C PRO A 91 -8.83 -9.60 -0.90
N THR A 92 -9.39 -10.31 -1.88
CA THR A 92 -9.69 -11.76 -1.79
C THR A 92 -8.45 -12.64 -1.87
N GLY A 93 -7.28 -12.08 -2.19
CA GLY A 93 -6.05 -12.82 -2.48
C GLY A 93 -5.88 -13.19 -3.95
N SER A 94 -6.93 -13.08 -4.77
CA SER A 94 -6.81 -13.32 -6.21
C SER A 94 -5.85 -12.31 -6.83
N ALA A 95 -4.90 -12.83 -7.60
CA ALA A 95 -3.79 -12.05 -8.13
C ALA A 95 -3.44 -12.45 -9.56
N GLY A 96 -2.82 -11.52 -10.28
CA GLY A 96 -2.30 -11.77 -11.62
C GLY A 96 -1.18 -10.81 -12.00
N ILE A 97 -0.22 -11.29 -12.79
CA ILE A 97 0.86 -10.49 -13.36
C ILE A 97 0.44 -10.05 -14.76
N LEU A 98 0.33 -8.73 -14.93
CA LEU A 98 0.13 -8.10 -16.22
C LEU A 98 1.48 -7.74 -16.83
N GLU A 99 1.68 -8.21 -18.05
CA GLU A 99 2.80 -7.85 -18.91
C GLU A 99 2.62 -6.45 -19.50
N SER A 100 3.70 -5.88 -20.03
CA SER A 100 3.70 -4.55 -20.65
C SER A 100 2.79 -4.44 -21.88
N ASP A 101 2.49 -5.55 -22.55
CA ASP A 101 1.54 -5.64 -23.67
C ASP A 101 0.08 -5.86 -23.22
N GLY A 102 -0.13 -6.03 -21.92
CA GLY A 102 -1.42 -6.28 -21.28
C GLY A 102 -1.87 -7.73 -21.29
N THR A 103 -1.03 -8.68 -21.70
CA THR A 103 -1.27 -10.10 -21.46
C THR A 103 -1.08 -10.45 -19.98
N VAL A 104 -1.68 -11.55 -19.54
CA VAL A 104 -1.51 -12.07 -18.18
C VAL A 104 -0.58 -13.26 -18.24
N SER A 105 0.62 -13.14 -17.69
CA SER A 105 1.63 -14.21 -17.69
C SER A 105 1.47 -15.19 -16.53
N TRP A 106 0.86 -14.74 -15.43
CA TRP A 106 0.58 -15.55 -14.26
C TRP A 106 -0.74 -15.13 -13.62
N HIS A 107 -1.47 -16.12 -13.10
CA HIS A 107 -2.64 -15.90 -12.25
C HIS A 107 -2.67 -16.94 -11.13
N GLY A 108 -3.16 -16.55 -9.95
CA GLY A 108 -3.25 -17.43 -8.80
C GLY A 108 -3.80 -16.70 -7.58
N ASP A 109 -3.71 -17.36 -6.43
CA ASP A 109 -4.12 -16.80 -5.15
C ASP A 109 -2.90 -16.61 -4.25
N ILE A 110 -2.82 -15.43 -3.61
CA ILE A 110 -1.86 -15.09 -2.57
C ILE A 110 -2.64 -15.04 -1.27
N LEU A 111 -2.47 -16.06 -0.43
CA LEU A 111 -3.25 -16.24 0.79
C LEU A 111 -2.34 -16.60 1.96
N TYR A 112 -2.73 -16.11 3.13
CA TYR A 112 -2.23 -16.60 4.42
C TYR A 112 -3.40 -16.77 5.38
N GLN A 113 -3.54 -17.98 5.93
CA GLN A 113 -4.70 -18.36 6.75
C GLN A 113 -6.05 -18.02 6.08
N ASP A 114 -6.18 -18.34 4.79
CA ASP A 114 -7.38 -18.10 3.97
C ASP A 114 -7.76 -16.61 3.78
N HIS A 115 -6.85 -15.69 4.09
CA HIS A 115 -7.01 -14.26 3.89
C HIS A 115 -6.01 -13.72 2.85
N GLY A 116 -6.49 -12.82 2.00
CA GLY A 116 -5.64 -12.09 1.06
C GLY A 116 -4.76 -11.05 1.77
N PRO A 117 -3.65 -10.63 1.14
CA PRO A 117 -2.80 -9.58 1.66
C PRO A 117 -3.50 -8.22 1.60
N SER A 118 -3.04 -7.29 2.44
CA SER A 118 -3.56 -5.91 2.52
C SER A 118 -2.75 -4.92 1.71
N ASP A 119 -1.45 -5.16 1.57
CA ASP A 119 -0.55 -4.38 0.74
C ASP A 119 0.64 -5.24 0.29
N GLY A 120 1.43 -4.72 -0.65
CA GLY A 120 2.64 -5.40 -1.11
C GLY A 120 3.67 -4.45 -1.70
N ILE A 121 4.93 -4.83 -1.58
CA ILE A 121 6.06 -4.05 -2.09
C ILE A 121 7.18 -4.97 -2.59
N LEU A 122 7.79 -4.60 -3.71
CA LEU A 122 8.96 -5.28 -4.25
C LEU A 122 10.21 -4.76 -3.53
N VAL A 123 11.03 -5.68 -3.03
CA VAL A 123 12.36 -5.40 -2.51
C VAL A 123 13.32 -6.38 -3.18
N GLU A 124 14.22 -5.84 -4.01
CA GLU A 124 15.13 -6.64 -4.83
C GLU A 124 14.37 -7.65 -5.70
N ASP A 125 14.54 -8.95 -5.45
CA ASP A 125 13.91 -10.08 -6.14
C ASP A 125 12.73 -10.68 -5.35
N LYS A 126 12.30 -10.04 -4.25
CA LYS A 126 11.24 -10.55 -3.36
C LYS A 126 10.09 -9.58 -3.25
N ILE A 127 8.87 -10.13 -3.30
CA ILE A 127 7.66 -9.37 -3.01
C ILE A 127 7.27 -9.62 -1.56
N TRP A 128 7.24 -8.55 -0.78
CA TRP A 128 6.79 -8.56 0.61
C TRP A 128 5.32 -8.18 0.67
N PHE A 129 4.53 -8.93 1.43
CA PHE A 129 3.10 -8.70 1.65
C PHE A 129 2.79 -8.59 3.13
N SER A 130 1.88 -7.69 3.47
CA SER A 130 1.25 -7.60 4.78
C SER A 130 -0.06 -8.37 4.79
N PHE A 131 -0.36 -9.06 5.88
CA PHE A 131 -1.61 -9.79 6.08
C PHE A 131 -2.31 -9.31 7.35
N PHE A 132 -3.34 -8.47 7.19
CA PHE A 132 -4.08 -7.85 8.28
C PHE A 132 -4.66 -8.88 9.26
N GLN A 133 -5.36 -9.90 8.77
CA GLN A 133 -5.99 -10.91 9.63
C GLN A 133 -4.96 -11.89 10.20
N GLY A 134 -3.89 -12.15 9.45
CA GLY A 134 -2.85 -13.09 9.83
C GLY A 134 -1.80 -12.54 10.79
N ASN A 135 -1.84 -11.24 11.13
CA ASN A 135 -0.83 -10.58 11.96
C ASN A 135 0.61 -10.88 11.50
N ALA A 136 0.83 -10.86 10.19
CA ALA A 136 2.08 -11.30 9.61
C ALA A 136 2.50 -10.45 8.42
N VAL A 137 3.81 -10.42 8.19
CA VAL A 137 4.42 -9.95 6.96
C VAL A 137 5.19 -11.11 6.35
N ALA A 138 4.98 -11.43 5.07
CA ALA A 138 5.62 -12.56 4.41
C ALA A 138 6.22 -12.17 3.06
N CYS A 139 7.30 -12.83 2.65
CA CYS A 139 7.94 -12.60 1.37
C CYS A 139 7.85 -13.81 0.44
N TYR A 140 7.76 -13.50 -0.84
CA TYR A 140 7.59 -14.43 -1.93
C TYR A 140 8.62 -14.13 -3.01
N ASP A 141 9.13 -15.18 -3.65
CA ASP A 141 10.01 -15.06 -4.81
C ASP A 141 9.23 -14.49 -6.01
N ILE A 142 9.82 -13.52 -6.71
CA ILE A 142 9.15 -12.83 -7.84
C ILE A 142 8.95 -13.73 -9.06
N GLU A 143 9.82 -14.70 -9.30
CA GLU A 143 9.77 -15.53 -10.51
C GLU A 143 8.77 -16.67 -10.37
N THR A 144 8.80 -17.35 -9.22
CA THR A 144 8.00 -18.53 -8.95
C THR A 144 6.71 -18.24 -8.19
N MET A 145 6.58 -17.04 -7.63
CA MET A 145 5.48 -16.65 -6.72
C MET A 145 5.34 -17.60 -5.53
N ARG A 146 6.45 -18.23 -5.11
CA ARG A 146 6.47 -19.16 -3.98
C ARG A 146 6.79 -18.42 -2.69
N TYR A 147 6.08 -18.80 -1.64
CA TYR A 147 6.36 -18.38 -0.27
C TYR A 147 7.78 -18.78 0.14
N GLU A 148 8.51 -17.85 0.75
CA GLU A 148 9.86 -18.11 1.26
C GLU A 148 9.95 -17.96 2.78
N LEU A 149 9.45 -16.84 3.30
CA LEU A 149 9.61 -16.47 4.70
C LEU A 149 8.38 -15.71 5.22
N ARG A 150 8.15 -15.80 6.53
CA ARG A 150 7.17 -14.99 7.26
C ARG A 150 7.78 -14.50 8.57
N ILE A 151 7.41 -13.27 8.92
CA ILE A 151 7.66 -12.64 10.21
C ILE A 151 6.29 -12.45 10.88
N GLY A 152 6.19 -12.83 12.16
CA GLY A 152 4.93 -12.83 12.91
C GLY A 152 3.97 -13.98 12.57
N GLY A 153 2.68 -13.76 12.81
CA GLY A 153 1.61 -14.75 12.60
C GLY A 153 1.53 -15.85 13.66
N GLY A 154 2.22 -15.69 14.79
CA GLY A 154 2.22 -16.63 15.91
C GLY A 154 1.51 -16.07 17.14
N GLY A 155 0.31 -16.57 17.44
CA GLY A 155 -0.38 -16.45 18.74
C GLY A 155 -0.34 -15.08 19.43
N GLU A 156 -0.44 -15.08 20.76
CA GLU A 156 -0.52 -13.88 21.61
C GLU A 156 0.77 -13.03 21.63
N THR A 157 1.85 -13.47 20.95
CA THR A 157 3.19 -12.85 21.01
C THR A 157 3.66 -12.30 19.67
N SER A 158 2.75 -11.98 18.76
CA SER A 158 3.12 -11.41 17.44
C SER A 158 3.59 -9.96 17.57
N ASP A 159 4.73 -9.63 16.94
CA ASP A 159 5.22 -8.24 16.84
C ASP A 159 4.28 -7.33 16.03
N PHE A 160 3.45 -7.96 15.18
CA PHE A 160 2.43 -7.30 14.38
C PHE A 160 1.03 -7.49 14.95
N VAL A 161 0.24 -6.44 14.85
CA VAL A 161 -1.20 -6.42 15.13
C VAL A 161 -1.90 -5.72 13.97
N SER A 162 -2.45 -6.52 13.08
CA SER A 162 -3.10 -6.10 11.84
C SER A 162 -2.23 -5.21 10.94
N PRO A 163 -1.12 -5.75 10.40
CA PRO A 163 -0.28 -5.03 9.46
C PRO A 163 -1.06 -4.78 8.15
N GLU A 164 -1.09 -3.54 7.69
CA GLU A 164 -1.85 -3.10 6.52
C GLU A 164 -0.92 -2.46 5.48
N GLY A 165 -0.60 -1.17 5.60
CA GLY A 165 0.31 -0.51 4.65
C GLY A 165 1.78 -0.93 4.80
N LEU A 166 2.48 -1.08 3.68
CA LEU A 166 3.92 -1.31 3.62
C LEU A 166 4.66 -0.16 2.93
N TRP A 167 5.88 0.12 3.37
CA TRP A 167 6.76 1.09 2.72
C TRP A 167 8.22 0.72 2.85
N LEU A 168 9.00 0.81 1.77
CA LEU A 168 10.44 0.55 1.82
C LEU A 168 11.18 1.87 2.12
N SER A 169 11.92 1.90 3.22
CA SER A 169 12.82 3.03 3.52
C SER A 169 14.13 2.93 2.72
N ASP A 170 14.85 4.05 2.61
CA ASP A 170 16.10 4.15 1.83
C ASP A 170 17.26 3.27 2.35
N VAL A 171 17.14 2.68 3.55
CA VAL A 171 18.21 1.94 4.25
C VAL A 171 17.96 0.43 4.37
N GLY A 172 17.11 -0.14 3.51
CA GLY A 172 16.83 -1.59 3.55
C GLY A 172 15.97 -2.01 4.76
N THR A 173 15.24 -1.07 5.33
CA THR A 173 14.24 -1.33 6.38
C THR A 173 12.84 -1.23 5.77
N LEU A 174 12.03 -2.27 5.99
CA LEU A 174 10.63 -2.30 5.60
C LEU A 174 9.79 -1.73 6.74
N ILE A 175 8.95 -0.75 6.42
CA ILE A 175 8.01 -0.11 7.33
C ILE A 175 6.66 -0.81 7.21
N SER A 176 6.04 -1.12 8.34
CA SER A 176 4.70 -1.69 8.42
C SER A 176 3.78 -0.85 9.29
N CYS A 177 2.69 -0.36 8.70
CA CYS A 177 1.57 0.24 9.44
C CYS A 177 0.75 -0.87 10.10
N ASN A 178 0.65 -0.85 11.42
CA ASN A 178 -0.11 -1.80 12.22
C ASN A 178 -1.40 -1.13 12.68
N THR A 179 -2.45 -1.32 11.90
CA THR A 179 -3.69 -0.54 11.95
C THR A 179 -4.36 -0.62 13.31
N VAL A 180 -4.46 -1.81 13.91
CA VAL A 180 -5.16 -2.00 15.19
C VAL A 180 -4.29 -1.65 16.39
N ALA A 181 -2.96 -1.84 16.30
CA ALA A 181 -2.05 -1.40 17.37
C ALA A 181 -1.80 0.12 17.39
N HIS A 182 -2.26 0.86 16.37
CA HIS A 182 -2.00 2.28 16.18
C HIS A 182 -0.50 2.60 16.13
N LYS A 183 0.29 1.71 15.53
CA LYS A 183 1.75 1.77 15.53
C LYS A 183 2.30 1.58 14.13
N ILE A 184 3.49 2.11 13.91
CA ILE A 184 4.33 1.75 12.78
C ILE A 184 5.51 0.93 13.32
N ARG A 185 5.77 -0.19 12.65
CA ARG A 185 6.90 -1.08 12.92
C ARG A 185 7.95 -0.92 11.85
N GLU A 186 9.21 -1.05 12.25
CA GLU A 186 10.36 -1.16 11.36
C GLU A 186 10.83 -2.62 11.35
N ILE A 187 11.09 -3.16 10.16
CA ILE A 187 11.55 -4.52 9.94
C ILE A 187 12.89 -4.43 9.23
N ARG A 188 13.96 -4.88 9.88
CA ARG A 188 15.28 -4.97 9.26
C ARG A 188 15.32 -6.18 8.34
N LEU A 189 15.63 -6.00 7.06
CA LEU A 189 15.52 -7.07 6.07
C LEU A 189 16.70 -8.07 6.11
N ASP A 190 17.79 -7.73 6.80
CA ASP A 190 18.96 -8.58 7.01
C ASP A 190 18.84 -9.48 8.25
N THR A 191 18.27 -8.95 9.35
CA THR A 191 18.13 -9.68 10.62
C THR A 191 16.70 -10.15 10.91
N TYR A 192 15.71 -9.61 10.19
CA TYR A 192 14.27 -9.79 10.45
C TYR A 192 13.81 -9.31 11.84
N GLU A 193 14.62 -8.49 12.51
CA GLU A 193 14.24 -7.83 13.76
C GLU A 193 13.12 -6.84 13.50
N VAL A 194 12.13 -6.82 14.41
CA VAL A 194 10.98 -5.93 14.36
C VAL A 194 11.04 -4.98 15.54
N ASP A 195 11.15 -3.69 15.24
CA ASP A 195 11.21 -2.62 16.23
C ASP A 195 9.98 -1.71 16.15
N GLU A 196 9.69 -1.02 17.25
CA GLU A 196 8.73 0.09 17.24
C GLU A 196 9.34 1.33 16.63
N PHE A 197 8.67 1.93 15.64
CA PHE A 197 9.11 3.16 15.01
C PHE A 197 8.32 4.37 15.50
N LEU A 198 6.98 4.34 15.34
CA LEU A 198 6.09 5.44 15.70
C LEU A 198 4.78 4.91 16.30
N GLY A 199 4.15 5.72 17.15
CA GLY A 199 2.84 5.45 17.75
C GLY A 199 1.84 6.59 17.51
N PHE A 200 0.56 6.24 17.47
CA PHE A 200 -0.56 7.14 17.20
C PHE A 200 -1.72 6.85 18.17
N GLU A 201 -2.62 7.82 18.34
CA GLU A 201 -3.83 7.67 19.15
C GLU A 201 -4.99 7.02 18.37
N GLU A 202 -4.81 6.83 17.07
CA GLU A 202 -5.81 6.32 16.14
C GLU A 202 -5.18 5.36 15.11
N PRO A 203 -5.98 4.54 14.40
CA PRO A 203 -5.49 3.62 13.40
C PRO A 203 -4.64 4.30 12.32
N VAL A 204 -3.53 3.65 11.98
CA VAL A 204 -2.59 4.07 10.93
C VAL A 204 -2.62 3.06 9.80
N TYR A 205 -2.96 3.52 8.60
CA TYR A 205 -3.22 2.64 7.47
C TYR A 205 -2.13 2.65 6.40
N GLN A 206 -1.51 3.81 6.16
CA GLN A 206 -0.42 3.94 5.18
C GLN A 206 0.63 4.94 5.67
N TYR A 207 1.88 4.69 5.32
CA TYR A 207 3.02 5.56 5.55
C TYR A 207 3.77 5.74 4.24
N ILE A 208 4.19 6.97 3.95
CA ILE A 208 4.98 7.31 2.77
C ILE A 208 6.09 8.25 3.22
N LYS A 209 7.32 7.96 2.80
CA LYS A 209 8.46 8.87 2.95
C LYS A 209 8.99 9.29 1.60
N LEU A 210 8.91 10.58 1.30
CA LEU A 210 9.44 11.16 0.06
C LEU A 210 10.53 12.16 0.44
N SER A 211 11.78 11.80 0.18
CA SER A 211 12.95 12.56 0.64
C SER A 211 12.90 12.75 2.17
N SER A 212 12.87 13.98 2.66
CA SER A 212 12.79 14.29 4.09
C SER A 212 11.36 14.48 4.61
N ILE A 213 10.33 14.20 3.80
CA ILE A 213 8.93 14.43 4.17
C ILE A 213 8.24 13.09 4.40
N GLU A 214 7.69 12.94 5.60
CA GLU A 214 6.93 11.77 6.00
C GLU A 214 5.45 12.11 6.08
N VAL A 215 4.62 11.22 5.53
CA VAL A 215 3.18 11.37 5.45
C VAL A 215 2.51 10.09 5.93
N VAL A 216 1.50 10.22 6.77
CA VAL A 216 0.70 9.11 7.27
C VAL A 216 -0.77 9.29 6.92
N ARG A 217 -1.44 8.19 6.56
CA ARG A 217 -2.90 8.09 6.48
C ARG A 217 -3.40 7.49 7.79
N LEU A 218 -4.09 8.31 8.57
CA LEU A 218 -4.79 7.90 9.78
C LEU A 218 -6.30 7.82 9.52
N GLN A 219 -7.07 7.37 10.50
CA GLN A 219 -8.53 7.27 10.39
C GLN A 219 -9.20 8.63 10.15
N SER A 220 -8.69 9.68 10.80
CA SER A 220 -9.24 11.03 10.76
C SER A 220 -8.76 11.87 9.57
N GLY A 221 -7.83 11.36 8.77
CA GLY A 221 -7.31 12.04 7.59
C GLY A 221 -5.83 11.74 7.30
N VAL A 222 -5.20 12.62 6.53
CA VAL A 222 -3.79 12.47 6.14
C VAL A 222 -2.97 13.58 6.76
N TYR A 223 -1.81 13.23 7.30
CA TYR A 223 -0.95 14.13 8.05
C TYR A 223 0.47 14.08 7.53
N ARG A 224 1.09 15.26 7.45
CA ARG A 224 2.55 15.37 7.40
C ARG A 224 3.09 15.26 8.82
N LEU A 225 4.08 14.40 9.06
CA LEU A 225 4.71 14.28 10.38
C LEU A 225 5.51 15.53 10.73
#